data_AF-A0A6L5FIA9-F1
#
_entry.id   AF-A0A6L5FIA9-F1
#
_cell.length_a   1.000
_cell.length_b   1.000
_cell.length_c   1.000
_cell.angle_alpha   90.00
_cell.angle_beta   90.00
_cell.angle_gamma   90.00
#
_symmetry.space_group_name_H-M   'P 1'
#
loop_
_entity.id
_entity.type
_entity.pdbx_description
1 polymer ?
#
loop_
_entity_poly.entity_id
_entity_poly.type
_entity_poly.pdbx_seq_one_letter_code
_entity_poly.pdbx_strand_id
1 'polypeptide(L)' 'MSARVKSQPYGDVAKKWRDLAERRCAHFVELYRSGRWTHYYTEEQFLARMREVIHAADTWAQIAREPDEHGIAAE' A
#
# COMPACT_ATOMS: atom_id res chain seq x y z
N MET A 1 -1.97 -16.29 -33.43
CA MET A 1 -0.81 -16.61 -32.56
C MET A 1 -1.03 -15.86 -31.24
N SER A 2 -1.48 -16.57 -30.20
CA SER A 2 -1.81 -15.96 -28.91
C SER A 2 -0.55 -15.47 -28.21
N ALA A 3 -0.51 -14.18 -27.90
CA ALA A 3 0.54 -13.57 -27.11
C ALA A 3 0.68 -14.36 -25.80
N ARG A 4 1.86 -14.94 -25.59
CA ARG A 4 2.26 -15.43 -24.27
C ARG A 4 2.26 -14.22 -23.37
N VAL A 5 1.18 -14.03 -22.61
CA VAL A 5 1.17 -13.21 -21.40
C VAL A 5 2.37 -13.71 -20.60
N LYS A 6 3.44 -12.91 -20.61
CA LYS A 6 4.61 -13.15 -19.78
C LYS A 6 4.08 -13.04 -18.36
N SER A 7 3.92 -14.18 -17.68
CA SER A 7 3.56 -14.22 -16.27
C SER A 7 4.55 -13.34 -15.51
N GLN A 8 4.20 -12.09 -15.24
CA GLN A 8 5.06 -11.19 -14.51
C GLN A 8 5.14 -11.69 -13.08
N PRO A 9 6.32 -12.10 -12.59
CA PRO A 9 6.50 -12.51 -11.19
C PRO A 9 6.16 -11.37 -10.21
N TYR A 10 6.06 -10.13 -10.71
CA TYR A 10 5.74 -8.93 -9.96
C TYR A 10 4.25 -8.77 -9.62
N GLY A 11 3.33 -9.42 -10.34
CA GLY A 11 1.90 -9.32 -10.06
C GLY A 11 1.49 -9.97 -8.73
N ASP A 12 2.13 -11.10 -8.39
CA ASP A 12 1.90 -11.80 -7.12
C ASP A 12 2.51 -11.01 -5.94
N VAL A 13 3.69 -10.42 -6.15
CA VAL A 13 4.36 -9.55 -5.19
C VAL A 13 3.54 -8.28 -4.95
N ALA A 14 3.03 -7.63 -6.01
CA ALA A 14 2.22 -6.43 -5.89
C ALA A 14 0.88 -6.70 -5.17
N LYS A 15 0.27 -7.87 -5.39
CA LYS A 15 -0.91 -8.32 -4.60
C LYS A 15 -0.59 -8.50 -3.12
N LYS A 16 0.56 -9.10 -2.78
CA LYS A 16 1.02 -9.25 -1.39
C LYS A 16 1.27 -7.91 -0.71
N TRP A 17 1.87 -6.95 -1.42
CA TRP A 17 2.07 -5.60 -0.89
C TRP A 17 0.76 -4.83 -0.72
N ARG A 18 -0.21 -4.99 -1.63
CA ARG A 18 -1.56 -4.45 -1.46
C ARG A 18 -2.22 -4.99 -0.20
N ASP A 19 -2.23 -6.31 -0.03
CA ASP A 19 -2.83 -6.97 1.14
C ASP A 19 -2.16 -6.52 2.45
N LEU A 20 -0.83 -6.37 2.45
CA LEU A 20 -0.09 -5.84 3.60
C LEU A 20 -0.45 -4.36 3.90
N ALA A 21 -0.58 -3.53 2.86
CA ALA A 21 -0.93 -2.13 3.02
C ALA A 21 -2.37 -1.97 3.54
N GLU A 22 -3.31 -2.78 3.04
CA GLU A 22 -4.69 -2.84 3.54
C GLU A 22 -4.76 -3.25 5.01
N ARG A 23 -4.03 -4.31 5.40
CA ARG A 23 -3.91 -4.71 6.82
C ARG A 23 -3.34 -3.60 7.68
N ARG A 24 -2.34 -2.87 7.18
CA ARG A 24 -1.73 -1.74 7.89
C ARG A 24 -2.73 -0.60 8.08
N CYS A 25 -3.51 -0.26 7.05
CA CYS A 25 -4.62 0.69 7.15
C CYS A 25 -5.65 0.25 8.21
N ALA A 26 -6.10 -1.01 8.15
CA ALA A 26 -7.07 -1.56 9.11
C ALA A 26 -6.56 -1.47 10.55
N HIS A 27 -5.29 -1.79 10.78
CA HIS A 27 -4.66 -1.67 12.10
C HIS A 27 -4.62 -0.22 12.60
N PHE A 28 -4.25 0.74 11.74
CA PHE A 28 -4.25 2.16 12.11
C PHE A 28 -5.67 2.69 12.39
N VAL A 29 -6.67 2.23 11.66
CA VAL A 29 -8.08 2.57 11.91
C VAL A 29 -8.56 2.00 13.24
N GLU A 30 -8.18 0.76 13.57
CA GLU A 30 -8.49 0.17 14.89
C GLU A 30 -7.78 0.92 16.02
N LEU A 31 -6.52 1.31 15.81
CA LEU A 31 -5.76 2.13 16.76
C LEU A 31 -6.43 3.48 16.98
N TYR A 32 -6.91 4.12 15.91
CA TYR A 32 -7.67 5.37 15.96
C TYR A 32 -8.97 5.20 16.75
N ARG A 33 -9.78 4.20 16.40
CA ARG A 33 -11.07 3.91 17.06
C ARG A 33 -10.93 3.58 18.54
N SER A 34 -9.85 2.89 18.91
CA SER A 34 -9.59 2.57 20.33
C SER A 34 -9.00 3.73 21.12
N GLY A 35 -8.63 4.85 20.49
CA GLY A 35 -8.01 6.01 21.14
C GLY A 35 -6.60 5.76 21.68
N ARG A 36 -6.11 4.52 21.64
CA ARG A 36 -4.80 4.12 22.19
C ARG A 36 -3.62 4.71 21.45
N TRP A 37 -3.82 5.24 20.25
CA TRP A 37 -2.79 5.91 19.46
C TRP A 37 -2.16 7.10 20.20
N THR A 38 -2.92 7.76 21.09
CA THR A 38 -2.47 8.91 21.90
C THR A 38 -1.33 8.59 22.87
N HIS A 39 -1.16 7.31 23.26
CA HIS A 39 -0.04 6.89 24.12
C HIS A 39 1.28 6.72 23.35
N TYR A 40 1.21 6.56 22.04
CA TYR A 40 2.37 6.24 21.19
C TYR A 40 2.74 7.37 20.23
N TYR A 41 1.78 8.22 19.88
CA TYR A 41 1.93 9.27 18.89
C TYR A 41 1.26 10.56 19.35
N THR A 42 1.84 11.70 18.97
CA THR A 42 1.12 12.97 18.95
C THR A 42 0.14 13.00 17.77
N GLU A 43 -0.84 13.89 17.82
CA GLU A 43 -1.85 14.02 16.76
C GLU A 43 -1.21 14.24 15.38
N GLU A 44 -0.25 15.15 15.29
CA GLU A 44 0.47 15.45 14.05
C GLU A 44 1.23 14.22 13.52
N GLN A 45 1.91 13.49 14.39
CA GLN A 45 2.66 12.29 14.03
C GLN A 45 1.73 11.17 13.58
N PHE A 46 0.58 11.04 14.26
CA PHE A 46 -0.41 10.04 13.92
C PHE A 46 -1.06 10.33 12.55
N LEU A 47 -1.42 11.59 12.28
CA LEU A 47 -1.96 12.02 11.00
C LEU A 47 -0.94 11.88 9.87
N ALA A 48 0.32 12.25 10.09
CA ALA A 48 1.39 12.06 9.12
C ALA A 48 1.57 10.57 8.77
N ARG A 49 1.64 9.71 9.79
CA ARG A 49 1.75 8.27 9.61
C ARG A 49 0.54 7.68 8.90
N MET A 50 -0.68 8.12 9.23
CA MET A 50 -1.90 7.67 8.58
C MET A 50 -1.91 8.04 7.10
N ARG A 51 -1.51 9.27 6.75
CA ARG A 51 -1.37 9.72 5.35
C ARG A 51 -0.37 8.88 4.58
N GLU A 52 0.79 8.56 5.17
CA GLU A 52 1.78 7.69 4.53
C GLU A 52 1.25 6.28 4.28
N VAL A 53 0.54 5.70 5.25
CA VAL A 53 -0.02 4.35 5.12
C VAL A 53 -1.10 4.31 4.03
N ILE A 54 -1.97 5.33 3.97
CA ILE A 54 -2.97 5.48 2.91
C ILE A 54 -2.29 5.67 1.54
N HIS A 55 -1.29 6.55 1.46
CA HIS A 55 -0.56 6.80 0.22
C HIS A 55 0.16 5.55 -0.29
N ALA A 56 0.79 4.79 0.61
CA ALA A 56 1.41 3.51 0.26
C ALA A 56 0.38 2.50 -0.25
N ALA A 57 -0.78 2.39 0.40
CA ALA A 57 -1.86 1.51 -0.06
C ALA A 57 -2.36 1.90 -1.45
N ASP A 58 -2.54 3.20 -1.70
CA ASP A 58 -2.95 3.72 -3.00
C ASP A 58 -1.89 3.45 -4.09
N THR A 59 -0.62 3.70 -3.79
CA THR A 59 0.51 3.44 -4.70
C THR A 59 0.57 1.95 -5.08
N TRP A 60 0.48 1.04 -4.11
CA TRP A 60 0.44 -0.40 -4.39
C TRP A 60 -0.84 -0.82 -5.11
N ALA A 61 -1.97 -0.14 -4.85
CA ALA A 61 -3.20 -0.38 -5.58
C ALA A 61 -3.08 -0.01 -7.07
N GLN A 62 -2.42 1.11 -7.38
CA GLN A 62 -2.09 1.53 -8.75
C GLN A 62 -1.13 0.55 -9.42
N ILE A 63 -0.01 0.21 -8.78
CA ILE A 63 0.98 -0.74 -9.33
C ILE A 63 0.36 -2.13 -9.60
N ALA A 64 -0.49 -2.63 -8.70
CA ALA A 64 -1.17 -3.90 -8.93
C ALA A 64 -2.40 -3.79 -9.86
N ARG A 65 -2.77 -2.59 -10.34
CA ARG A 65 -3.75 -2.36 -11.42
C ARG A 65 -3.05 -2.18 -12.78
N GLU A 66 -1.85 -1.61 -12.80
CA GLU A 66 -0.96 -1.50 -13.95
C GLU A 66 0.21 -2.49 -13.85
N PRO A 67 0.00 -3.80 -14.10
CA PRO A 67 1.14 -4.64 -14.39
C PRO A 67 1.78 -4.34 -15.76
N ASP A 68 1.17 -3.53 -16.64
CA ASP A 68 1.59 -3.51 -18.06
C ASP A 68 2.50 -2.35 -18.53
N GLU A 69 2.58 -1.17 -17.89
CA GLU A 69 3.17 -0.01 -18.60
C GLU A 69 4.34 0.77 -17.96
N HIS A 70 4.66 0.67 -16.67
CA HIS A 70 5.69 1.56 -16.08
C HIS A 70 6.89 0.83 -15.49
N GLY A 71 7.83 0.53 -16.38
CA GLY A 71 9.22 0.24 -16.01
C GLY A 71 9.85 1.43 -15.27
N ILE A 72 10.70 1.07 -14.31
CA ILE A 72 11.63 1.92 -13.56
C ILE A 72 12.05 3.18 -14.35
N ALA A 73 11.58 4.35 -13.91
CA ALA A 73 12.26 5.61 -14.12
C ALA A 73 12.72 6.11 -12.74
N ALA A 74 13.83 5.54 -12.29
CA ALA A 74 14.68 6.17 -11.30
C ALA A 74 15.55 7.18 -12.05
N GLU A 75 15.54 8.44 -11.61
CA GLU A 75 16.59 9.42 -11.88
C GLU A 75 17.27 9.76 -10.55
#